data_AF-A0A953WAD9-F1
#
_entry.id   AF-A0A953WAD9-F1
#
_cell.length_a   1.000
_cell.length_b   1.000
_cell.length_c   1.000
_cell.angle_alpha   90.00
_cell.angle_beta   90.00
_cell.angle_gamma   90.00
#
_symmetry.space_group_name_H-M   'P 1'
#
loop_
_entity.id
_entity.type
_entity.pdbx_description
1 polymer ?
#
loop_
_entity_poly.entity_id
_entity_poly.type
_entity_poly.pdbx_seq_one_letter_code
_entity_poly.pdbx_strand_id
1 'polypeptide(L)'
;MKPRKADERDYAGGEMTTIVSMWSGPRNISTTMMRAFENRADATAIDEPFYASYLARSGADHPYREETLAAQPASFDDVVKWIETPPADASPVLFLKHIAFHLPDRADLGFIRRHRNFLLIRDPRAMVASYSKKFEDISPIVRSYEIERRILDELTADGLPCPIVDAADVLAAPEAVLRKLCAGLGLEFDPAMLAWPAGRRDCDGVWAPHWY
;
A
#
# COMPACT_ATOMS: atom_id res chain seq x y z
N MET A 1 -17.02 -28.72 18.46
CA MET A 1 -16.64 -27.69 17.47
C MET A 1 -15.16 -27.92 17.15
N LYS A 2 -14.85 -28.54 16.01
CA LYS A 2 -13.45 -28.85 15.62
C LYS A 2 -12.78 -27.57 15.08
N PRO A 3 -11.49 -27.33 15.37
CA PRO A 3 -10.76 -26.20 14.79
C PRO A 3 -10.67 -26.41 13.27
N ARG A 4 -11.02 -25.38 12.49
CA ARG A 4 -10.81 -25.38 11.04
C ARG A 4 -9.32 -25.23 10.78
N LYS A 5 -8.80 -26.07 9.87
CA LYS A 5 -7.42 -26.01 9.36
C LYS A 5 -7.15 -24.61 8.79
N ALA A 6 -5.90 -24.15 8.97
CA ALA A 6 -5.39 -22.98 8.27
C ALA A 6 -5.53 -23.16 6.75
N ASP A 7 -5.86 -22.07 6.08
CA ASP A 7 -6.07 -21.98 4.64
C ASP A 7 -4.76 -22.28 3.88
N GLU A 8 -4.64 -23.53 3.40
CA GLU A 8 -3.60 -23.94 2.44
C GLU A 8 -4.01 -23.39 1.07
N ARG A 9 -3.57 -22.18 0.76
CA ARG A 9 -3.65 -21.61 -0.59
C ARG A 9 -2.70 -22.38 -1.50
N ASP A 10 -3.27 -23.21 -2.38
CA ASP A 10 -2.54 -23.90 -3.45
C ASP A 10 -2.06 -22.87 -4.49
N TYR A 11 -0.79 -22.46 -4.39
CA TYR A 11 -0.11 -21.70 -5.42
C TYR A 11 0.55 -22.67 -6.39
N ALA A 12 -0.14 -22.98 -7.49
CA ALA A 12 0.37 -23.89 -8.52
C ALA A 12 1.58 -23.29 -9.27
N GLY A 13 2.78 -23.83 -9.02
CA GLY A 13 3.69 -24.34 -10.06
C GLY A 13 4.18 -23.38 -11.15
N GLY A 14 4.71 -22.24 -10.75
CA GLY A 14 5.48 -21.24 -11.51
C GLY A 14 5.55 -20.04 -10.59
N GLU A 15 6.74 -19.50 -10.27
CA GLU A 15 6.86 -18.46 -9.22
C GLU A 15 6.18 -17.16 -9.66
N MET A 16 4.85 -17.12 -9.51
CA MET A 16 4.04 -15.94 -9.69
C MET A 16 4.40 -14.95 -8.59
N THR A 17 4.77 -13.73 -8.97
CA THR A 17 5.05 -12.64 -8.04
C THR A 17 3.89 -12.47 -7.07
N THR A 18 4.19 -12.50 -5.77
CA THR A 18 3.24 -12.17 -4.71
C THR A 18 3.08 -10.67 -4.63
N ILE A 19 1.87 -10.17 -4.93
CA ILE A 19 1.54 -8.75 -4.80
C ILE A 19 1.06 -8.48 -3.38
N VAL A 20 1.71 -7.53 -2.71
CA VAL A 20 1.35 -7.04 -1.36
C VAL A 20 0.80 -5.62 -1.49
N SER A 21 -0.47 -5.42 -1.17
CA SER A 21 -1.08 -4.09 -1.15
C SER A 21 -1.20 -3.56 0.27
N MET A 22 -0.48 -2.49 0.56
CA MET A 22 -0.71 -1.69 1.76
C MET A 22 -1.69 -0.58 1.44
N TRP A 23 -2.77 -0.48 2.21
CA TRP A 23 -3.72 0.62 2.14
C TRP A 23 -3.55 1.53 3.34
N SER A 24 -3.39 2.83 3.09
CA SER A 24 -3.18 3.83 4.14
C SER A 24 -3.83 5.16 3.80
N GLY A 25 -4.24 5.93 4.79
CA GLY A 25 -4.45 7.37 4.63
C GLY A 25 -3.15 8.17 4.53
N PRO A 26 -3.22 9.46 4.14
CA PRO A 26 -2.06 10.34 4.15
C PRO A 26 -1.52 10.51 5.58
N ARG A 27 -0.22 10.80 5.72
CA ARG A 27 0.45 11.06 7.02
C ARG A 27 0.51 9.84 7.96
N ASN A 28 0.65 8.65 7.39
CA ASN A 28 0.54 7.40 8.12
C ASN A 28 1.80 6.50 8.04
N ILE A 29 3.01 7.08 8.07
CA ILE A 29 4.30 6.38 7.89
C ILE A 29 4.38 5.41 6.69
N SER A 30 3.51 5.58 5.69
CA SER A 30 3.38 4.68 4.54
C SER A 30 4.67 4.58 3.73
N THR A 31 5.42 5.68 3.60
CA THR A 31 6.76 5.68 3.01
C THR A 31 7.75 4.86 3.83
N THR A 32 7.70 4.90 5.17
CA THR A 32 8.54 4.06 6.04
C THR A 32 8.25 2.57 5.78
N MET A 33 6.98 2.19 5.67
CA MET A 33 6.60 0.82 5.32
C MET A 33 7.08 0.43 3.92
N MET A 34 6.97 1.33 2.93
CA MET A 34 7.52 1.11 1.60
C MET A 34 9.02 0.86 1.64
N ARG A 35 9.79 1.64 2.42
CA ARG A 35 11.23 1.41 2.62
C ARG A 35 11.52 0.07 3.29
N ALA A 36 10.73 -0.30 4.29
CA ALA A 36 10.89 -1.59 4.96
C ALA A 36 10.71 -2.75 3.97
N PHE A 37 9.66 -2.74 3.13
CA PHE A 37 9.44 -3.80 2.15
C PHE A 37 10.43 -3.76 0.98
N GLU A 38 10.74 -2.58 0.43
CA GLU A 38 11.70 -2.43 -0.67
C GLU A 38 13.12 -2.82 -0.28
N ASN A 39 13.46 -2.78 1.01
CA ASN A 39 14.78 -3.20 1.46
C ASN A 39 14.92 -4.73 1.67
N ARG A 40 13.85 -5.51 1.45
CA ARG A 40 13.94 -6.98 1.42
C ARG A 40 14.70 -7.43 0.18
N ALA A 41 15.44 -8.54 0.30
CA ALA A 41 16.19 -9.07 -0.84
C ALA A 41 15.30 -9.62 -1.98
N ASP A 42 14.05 -9.99 -1.65
CA ASP A 42 13.09 -10.63 -2.56
C ASP A 42 11.99 -9.68 -3.05
N ALA A 43 12.11 -8.37 -2.81
CA ALA A 43 11.03 -7.44 -3.06
C ALA A 43 11.44 -6.21 -3.90
N THR A 44 10.47 -5.74 -4.69
CA THR A 44 10.46 -4.40 -5.26
C THR A 44 9.21 -3.66 -4.79
N ALA A 45 9.19 -2.33 -4.93
CA ALA A 45 8.04 -1.52 -4.54
C ALA A 45 7.62 -0.54 -5.63
N ILE A 46 6.32 -0.23 -5.67
CA ILE A 46 5.75 0.85 -6.45
C ILE A 46 5.12 1.87 -5.50
N ASP A 47 5.55 3.12 -5.63
CA ASP A 47 5.02 4.26 -4.89
C ASP A 47 3.71 4.77 -5.52
N GLU A 48 2.63 4.73 -4.74
CA GLU A 48 1.31 5.30 -5.03
C GLU A 48 0.82 5.08 -6.48
N PRO A 49 0.59 3.83 -6.92
CA PRO A 49 0.30 3.51 -8.32
C PRO A 49 -0.97 4.18 -8.87
N PHE A 50 -1.91 4.57 -8.00
CA PHE A 50 -3.14 5.27 -8.39
C PHE A 50 -3.02 6.80 -8.37
N TYR A 51 -1.83 7.37 -8.14
CA TYR A 51 -1.71 8.82 -7.97
C TYR A 51 -2.00 9.59 -9.26
N ALA A 52 -1.44 9.19 -10.40
CA ALA A 52 -1.78 9.78 -11.70
C ALA A 52 -3.28 9.62 -12.03
N SER A 53 -3.85 8.43 -11.79
CA SER A 53 -5.29 8.18 -11.95
C SER A 53 -6.16 9.10 -11.10
N TYR A 54 -5.74 9.38 -9.86
CA TYR A 54 -6.38 10.35 -8.99
C TYR A 54 -6.26 11.78 -9.53
N LEU A 55 -5.08 12.23 -9.96
CA LEU A 55 -4.85 13.58 -10.49
C LEU A 55 -5.62 13.83 -11.78
N ALA A 56 -5.70 12.83 -12.66
CA ALA A 56 -6.48 12.89 -13.90
C ALA A 56 -7.98 13.01 -13.62
N ARG A 57 -8.50 12.21 -12.68
CA ARG A 57 -9.93 12.18 -12.32
C ARG A 57 -10.38 13.42 -11.53
N SER A 58 -9.57 13.85 -10.56
CA SER A 58 -9.93 14.92 -9.63
C SER A 58 -9.63 16.32 -10.17
N GLY A 59 -8.68 16.45 -11.09
CA GLY A 59 -8.14 17.75 -11.50
C GLY A 59 -7.35 18.45 -10.40
N ALA A 60 -6.96 17.76 -9.33
CA ALA A 60 -6.24 18.35 -8.22
C ALA A 60 -4.91 18.97 -8.68
N ASP A 61 -4.65 20.19 -8.20
CA ASP A 61 -3.40 20.91 -8.45
C ASP A 61 -2.38 20.55 -7.37
N HIS A 62 -1.56 19.54 -7.66
CA HIS A 62 -0.51 19.05 -6.77
C HIS A 62 0.88 19.28 -7.39
N PRO A 63 1.91 19.42 -6.54
CA PRO A 63 3.30 19.39 -6.99
C PRO A 63 3.59 18.20 -7.91
N TYR A 64 4.33 18.44 -8.99
CA TYR A 64 4.72 17.42 -9.98
C TYR A 64 3.53 16.76 -10.72
N ARG A 65 2.41 17.46 -10.86
CA ARG A 65 1.21 16.91 -11.52
C ARG A 65 1.49 16.39 -12.92
N GLU A 66 2.08 17.21 -13.79
CA GLU A 66 2.31 16.85 -15.19
C GLU A 66 3.33 15.71 -15.31
N GLU A 67 4.38 15.73 -14.50
CA GLU A 67 5.37 14.65 -14.43
C GLU A 67 4.74 13.35 -13.94
N THR A 68 3.85 13.42 -12.95
CA THR A 68 3.14 12.26 -12.40
C THR A 68 2.22 11.66 -13.46
N LEU A 69 1.46 12.49 -14.18
CA LEU A 69 0.58 12.06 -15.27
C LEU A 69 1.35 11.44 -16.45
N ALA A 70 2.58 11.91 -16.70
CA ALA A 70 3.44 11.35 -17.73
C ALA A 70 4.11 10.03 -17.31
N ALA A 71 4.33 9.82 -16.01
CA ALA A 71 5.07 8.68 -15.48
C ALA A 71 4.23 7.44 -15.17
N GLN A 72 2.91 7.59 -14.96
CA GLN A 72 2.02 6.51 -14.52
C GLN A 72 0.71 6.47 -15.33
N PRO A 73 0.02 5.31 -15.38
CA PRO A 73 -1.28 5.24 -16.04
C PRO A 73 -2.32 6.17 -15.39
N ALA A 74 -3.10 6.86 -16.23
CA ALA A 74 -4.05 7.88 -15.79
C ALA A 74 -5.50 7.37 -15.61
N SER A 75 -5.79 6.12 -15.97
CA SER A 75 -7.12 5.51 -15.76
C SER A 75 -7.06 4.45 -14.66
N PHE A 76 -8.18 4.21 -13.97
CA PHE A 76 -8.25 3.18 -12.92
C PHE A 76 -7.93 1.78 -13.48
N ASP A 77 -8.54 1.43 -14.61
CA ASP A 77 -8.38 0.11 -15.24
C ASP A 77 -6.96 -0.13 -15.74
N ASP A 78 -6.31 0.89 -16.30
CA ASP A 78 -4.91 0.77 -16.75
C ASP A 78 -3.96 0.60 -15.57
N VAL A 79 -4.22 1.25 -14.42
CA VAL A 79 -3.44 1.05 -13.20
C VAL A 79 -3.62 -0.38 -12.68
N VAL A 80 -4.85 -0.89 -12.62
CA VAL A 80 -5.11 -2.29 -12.20
C VAL A 80 -4.37 -3.26 -13.12
N LYS A 81 -4.48 -3.09 -14.44
CA LYS A 81 -3.76 -3.92 -15.41
C LYS A 81 -2.24 -3.86 -15.20
N TRP A 82 -1.70 -2.67 -14.94
CA TRP A 82 -0.26 -2.48 -14.73
C TRP A 82 0.23 -3.20 -13.47
N ILE A 83 -0.43 -3.04 -12.32
CA ILE A 83 0.02 -3.65 -11.06
C ILE A 83 -0.19 -5.17 -11.03
N GLU A 84 -1.13 -5.70 -11.81
CA GLU A 84 -1.40 -7.13 -11.92
C GLU A 84 -0.61 -7.85 -13.02
N THR A 85 0.18 -7.12 -13.79
CA THR A 85 1.03 -7.67 -14.85
C THR A 85 2.51 -7.34 -14.58
N PRO A 86 3.09 -7.82 -13.47
CA PRO A 86 4.52 -7.67 -13.23
C PRO A 86 5.31 -8.33 -14.38
N PRO A 87 6.49 -7.78 -14.76
CA PRO A 87 7.31 -8.34 -15.82
C PRO A 87 7.84 -9.73 -15.43
N ALA A 88 8.28 -10.52 -16.42
CA ALA A 88 8.73 -11.90 -16.20
C ALA A 88 9.97 -12.03 -15.30
N ASP A 89 10.76 -10.97 -15.18
CA ASP A 89 11.94 -10.84 -14.32
C ASP A 89 11.65 -10.06 -13.02
N ALA A 90 10.38 -9.89 -12.66
CA ALA A 90 9.98 -9.24 -11.42
C ALA A 90 10.49 -9.98 -10.19
N SER A 91 10.70 -9.23 -9.11
CA SER A 91 10.99 -9.81 -7.81
C SER A 91 9.87 -10.76 -7.35
N PRO A 92 10.18 -11.77 -6.51
CA PRO A 92 9.18 -12.65 -5.92
C PRO A 92 8.06 -11.91 -5.19
N VAL A 93 8.34 -10.74 -4.61
CA VAL A 93 7.36 -9.87 -3.95
C VAL A 93 7.30 -8.50 -4.63
N LEU A 94 6.10 -8.06 -4.98
CA LEU A 94 5.81 -6.68 -5.40
C LEU A 94 5.01 -5.96 -4.33
N PHE A 95 5.60 -4.96 -3.68
CA PHE A 95 4.94 -4.15 -2.67
C PHE A 95 4.32 -2.90 -3.28
N LEU A 96 3.03 -2.68 -3.04
CA LEU A 96 2.29 -1.52 -3.52
C LEU A 96 1.94 -0.61 -2.34
N LYS A 97 2.51 0.59 -2.32
CA LYS A 97 2.22 1.62 -1.32
C LYS A 97 1.00 2.41 -1.79
N HIS A 98 -0.21 2.09 -1.31
CA HIS A 98 -1.40 2.86 -1.66
C HIS A 98 -1.71 3.95 -0.63
N ILE A 99 -2.16 5.09 -1.16
CA ILE A 99 -2.93 6.07 -0.42
C ILE A 99 -4.40 5.88 -0.81
N ALA A 100 -5.24 5.49 0.15
CA ALA A 100 -6.57 4.93 -0.11
C ALA A 100 -7.49 5.92 -0.84
N PHE A 101 -7.45 7.22 -0.50
CA PHE A 101 -8.27 8.24 -1.19
C PHE A 101 -7.93 8.44 -2.67
N HIS A 102 -6.83 7.86 -3.19
CA HIS A 102 -6.55 7.86 -4.62
C HIS A 102 -7.51 6.97 -5.40
N LEU A 103 -8.17 6.01 -4.75
CA LEU A 103 -9.21 5.20 -5.37
C LEU A 103 -10.48 6.02 -5.65
N PRO A 104 -11.20 5.76 -6.75
CA PRO A 104 -12.54 6.28 -6.94
C PRO A 104 -13.52 5.73 -5.88
N ASP A 105 -14.54 6.51 -5.48
CA ASP A 105 -15.49 6.09 -4.41
C ASP A 105 -16.18 4.76 -4.72
N ARG A 106 -16.45 4.51 -6.00
CA ARG A 106 -17.10 3.30 -6.52
C ARG A 106 -16.14 2.44 -7.34
N ALA A 107 -14.84 2.47 -7.03
CA ALA A 107 -13.86 1.57 -7.65
C ALA A 107 -14.33 0.12 -7.54
N ASP A 108 -14.15 -0.69 -8.58
CA ASP A 108 -14.29 -2.14 -8.45
C ASP A 108 -13.06 -2.69 -7.72
N LEU A 109 -13.26 -3.20 -6.51
CA LEU A 109 -12.16 -3.76 -5.71
C LEU A 109 -11.91 -5.24 -6.03
N GLY A 110 -12.52 -5.79 -7.08
CA GLY A 110 -12.25 -7.10 -7.69
C GLY A 110 -10.82 -7.61 -7.52
N PHE A 111 -9.87 -6.78 -7.95
CA PHE A 111 -8.45 -7.08 -8.01
C PHE A 111 -7.79 -7.35 -6.65
N ILE A 112 -8.25 -6.71 -5.56
CA ILE A 112 -7.60 -6.85 -4.25
C ILE A 112 -7.67 -8.27 -3.71
N ARG A 113 -8.63 -9.09 -4.18
CA ARG A 113 -8.77 -10.51 -3.82
C ARG A 113 -7.56 -11.34 -4.22
N ARG A 114 -6.81 -10.90 -5.22
CA ARG A 114 -5.59 -11.56 -5.72
C ARG A 114 -4.34 -11.08 -4.99
N HIS A 115 -4.45 -10.07 -4.13
CA HIS A 115 -3.32 -9.48 -3.40
C HIS A 115 -3.28 -9.97 -1.95
N ARG A 116 -2.10 -9.87 -1.34
CA ARG A 116 -1.95 -9.95 0.11
C ARG A 116 -2.10 -8.55 0.67
N ASN A 117 -3.26 -8.26 1.26
CA ASN A 117 -3.60 -6.92 1.71
C ASN A 117 -3.22 -6.71 3.18
N PHE A 118 -2.95 -5.47 3.56
CA PHE A 118 -3.09 -5.00 4.95
C PHE A 118 -3.47 -3.53 4.97
N LEU A 119 -4.08 -3.12 6.09
CA LEU A 119 -4.44 -1.73 6.35
C LEU A 119 -3.43 -1.16 7.35
N LEU A 120 -2.87 0.00 7.02
CA LEU A 120 -2.04 0.78 7.93
C LEU A 120 -2.89 1.93 8.44
N ILE A 121 -3.04 2.05 9.76
CA ILE A 121 -3.85 3.07 10.42
C ILE A 121 -2.99 3.88 11.40
N ARG A 122 -3.46 5.07 11.76
CA ARG A 122 -2.87 5.93 12.78
C ARG A 122 -3.97 6.64 13.55
N ASP A 123 -3.67 7.24 14.69
CA ASP A 123 -4.60 8.15 15.36
C ASP A 123 -5.03 9.29 14.40
N PRO A 124 -6.34 9.41 14.06
CA PRO A 124 -6.84 10.44 13.16
C PRO A 124 -6.56 11.86 13.68
N ARG A 125 -6.50 12.08 15.00
CA ARG A 125 -6.15 13.39 15.58
C ARG A 125 -4.73 13.78 15.22
N ALA A 126 -3.79 12.84 15.28
CA ALA A 126 -2.40 13.06 14.91
C ALA A 126 -2.25 13.27 13.39
N MET A 127 -3.02 12.54 12.58
CA MET A 127 -3.05 12.72 11.13
C MET A 127 -3.56 14.11 10.75
N VAL A 128 -4.72 14.52 11.29
CA VAL A 128 -5.31 15.85 11.05
C VAL A 128 -4.35 16.95 11.48
N ALA A 129 -3.77 16.86 12.69
CA ALA A 129 -2.81 17.85 13.19
C ALA A 129 -1.52 17.94 12.34
N SER A 130 -1.12 16.85 11.67
CA SER A 130 0.00 16.89 10.71
C SER A 130 -0.41 17.42 9.34
N TYR A 131 -1.61 17.07 8.86
CA TYR A 131 -2.06 17.37 7.50
C TYR A 131 -2.50 18.83 7.38
N SER A 132 -3.17 19.36 8.40
CA SER A 132 -3.66 20.74 8.47
C SER A 132 -2.55 21.80 8.43
N LYS A 133 -1.30 21.41 8.67
CA LYS A 133 -0.12 22.29 8.51
C LYS A 133 0.18 22.62 7.05
N LYS A 134 -0.27 21.76 6.11
CA LYS A 134 -0.02 21.91 4.67
C LYS A 134 -1.30 22.12 3.86
N PHE A 135 -2.42 21.55 4.31
CA PHE A 135 -3.69 21.55 3.56
C PHE A 135 -4.85 21.90 4.47
N GLU A 136 -5.73 22.81 4.05
CA GLU A 136 -6.94 23.14 4.81
C GLU A 136 -8.00 22.04 4.72
N ASP A 137 -8.14 21.40 3.56
CA ASP A 137 -9.09 20.32 3.35
C ASP A 137 -8.59 19.01 3.95
N ILE A 138 -9.30 18.50 4.96
CA ILE A 138 -9.01 17.22 5.62
C ILE A 138 -9.80 16.05 5.03
N SER A 139 -10.65 16.28 4.02
CA SER A 139 -11.43 15.24 3.35
C SER A 139 -10.60 14.04 2.87
N PRO A 140 -9.31 14.18 2.46
CA PRO A 140 -8.50 13.04 2.08
C PRO A 140 -8.26 12.05 3.23
N ILE A 141 -8.20 12.51 4.49
CA ILE A 141 -8.07 11.62 5.66
C ILE A 141 -9.36 10.84 5.85
N VAL A 142 -10.51 11.52 5.87
CA VAL A 142 -11.82 10.89 6.09
C VAL A 142 -12.10 9.85 5.00
N ARG A 143 -11.92 10.25 3.74
CA ARG A 143 -12.12 9.38 2.58
C ARG A 143 -11.21 8.16 2.59
N SER A 144 -9.98 8.29 3.09
CA SER A 144 -9.08 7.15 3.22
C SER A 144 -9.63 6.09 4.18
N TYR A 145 -10.15 6.50 5.34
CA TYR A 145 -10.78 5.56 6.29
C TYR A 145 -12.05 4.93 5.74
N GLU A 146 -12.87 5.68 5.00
CA GLU A 146 -14.07 5.14 4.34
C GLU A 146 -13.71 4.03 3.34
N ILE A 147 -12.65 4.26 2.54
CA ILE A 147 -12.16 3.30 1.55
C ILE A 147 -11.47 2.11 2.22
N GLU A 148 -10.63 2.34 3.24
CA GLU A 148 -10.03 1.26 4.05
C GLU A 148 -11.10 0.38 4.69
N ARG A 149 -12.18 1.00 5.20
CA ARG A 149 -13.30 0.25 5.77
C ARG A 149 -14.00 -0.60 4.72
N ARG A 150 -14.24 -0.04 3.53
CA ARG A 150 -14.83 -0.78 2.41
C ARG A 150 -13.94 -1.96 1.98
N ILE A 151 -12.63 -1.76 1.88
CA ILE A 151 -11.65 -2.82 1.60
C ILE A 151 -11.75 -3.93 2.65
N LEU A 152 -11.78 -3.58 3.94
CA LEU A 152 -11.93 -4.55 5.02
C LEU A 152 -13.23 -5.35 4.91
N ASP A 153 -14.34 -4.65 4.66
CA ASP A 153 -15.66 -5.28 4.58
C ASP A 153 -15.75 -6.23 3.36
N GLU A 154 -15.23 -5.83 2.19
CA GLU A 154 -15.19 -6.71 1.00
C GLU A 154 -14.31 -7.95 1.22
N LEU A 155 -13.09 -7.76 1.72
CA LEU A 155 -12.18 -8.85 2.02
C LEU A 155 -12.75 -9.81 3.07
N THR A 156 -13.39 -9.27 4.11
CA THR A 156 -14.02 -10.09 5.16
C THR A 156 -15.21 -10.87 4.64
N ALA A 157 -16.04 -10.26 3.77
CA ALA A 157 -17.18 -10.93 3.16
C ALA A 157 -16.76 -12.13 2.30
N ASP A 158 -15.59 -12.05 1.66
CA ASP A 158 -15.00 -13.14 0.87
C ASP A 158 -14.17 -14.14 1.68
N GLY A 159 -14.12 -14.00 3.02
CA GLY A 159 -13.37 -14.88 3.89
C GLY A 159 -11.85 -14.69 3.83
N LEU A 160 -11.39 -13.54 3.35
CA LEU A 160 -9.98 -13.16 3.16
C LEU A 160 -9.56 -12.01 4.11
N PRO A 161 -9.72 -12.12 5.44
CA PRO A 161 -9.41 -11.01 6.34
C PRO A 161 -7.93 -10.60 6.22
N CYS A 162 -7.67 -9.31 6.35
CA CYS A 162 -6.31 -8.76 6.27
C CYS A 162 -5.83 -8.18 7.61
N PRO A 163 -4.51 -8.12 7.86
CA PRO A 163 -3.97 -7.44 9.03
C PRO A 163 -4.34 -5.95 9.04
N ILE A 164 -4.58 -5.43 10.24
CA ILE A 164 -4.69 -3.99 10.50
C ILE A 164 -3.52 -3.63 11.42
N VAL A 165 -2.70 -2.67 10.99
CA VAL A 165 -1.44 -2.30 11.64
C VAL A 165 -1.51 -0.85 12.09
N ASP A 166 -1.28 -0.58 13.37
CA ASP A 166 -1.16 0.78 13.87
C ASP A 166 0.28 1.29 13.67
N ALA A 167 0.41 2.46 13.06
CA ALA A 167 1.68 3.14 12.86
C ALA A 167 2.45 3.38 14.17
N ALA A 168 1.76 3.64 15.27
CA ALA A 168 2.39 3.83 16.58
C ALA A 168 3.06 2.54 17.08
N ASP A 169 2.44 1.38 16.84
CA ASP A 169 3.01 0.09 17.22
C ASP A 169 4.26 -0.23 16.40
N VAL A 170 4.24 0.08 15.09
CA VAL A 170 5.41 -0.07 14.21
C VAL A 170 6.57 0.78 14.72
N LEU A 171 6.32 2.04 15.11
CA LEU A 171 7.37 2.93 15.60
C LEU A 171 7.90 2.51 16.97
N ALA A 172 7.04 1.96 17.84
CA ALA A 172 7.43 1.53 19.17
C ALA A 172 8.20 0.21 19.18
N ALA A 173 7.84 -0.74 18.30
CA ALA A 173 8.41 -2.08 18.27
C ALA A 173 8.48 -2.65 16.83
N PRO A 174 9.32 -2.07 15.95
CA PRO A 174 9.29 -2.34 14.52
C PRO A 174 9.51 -3.81 14.18
N GLU A 175 10.51 -4.48 14.76
CA GLU A 175 10.77 -5.90 14.50
C GLU A 175 9.61 -6.79 14.92
N ALA A 176 9.06 -6.58 16.12
CA ALA A 176 7.98 -7.41 16.63
C ALA A 176 6.71 -7.27 15.78
N VAL A 177 6.38 -6.06 15.32
CA VAL A 177 5.22 -5.80 14.47
C VAL A 177 5.45 -6.33 13.06
N LEU A 178 6.61 -6.08 12.46
CA LEU A 178 6.92 -6.55 11.11
C LEU A 178 6.97 -8.08 11.02
N ARG A 179 7.49 -8.78 12.04
CA ARG A 179 7.41 -10.25 12.10
C ARG A 179 5.96 -10.76 12.08
N LYS A 180 5.08 -10.14 12.87
CA LYS A 180 3.64 -10.48 12.89
C LYS A 180 2.96 -10.15 11.56
N LEU A 181 3.31 -9.01 10.96
CA LEU A 181 2.78 -8.59 9.67
C LEU A 181 3.20 -9.57 8.57
N CYS A 182 4.48 -9.90 8.46
CA CYS A 182 4.98 -10.90 7.51
C CYS A 182 4.25 -12.23 7.69
N ALA A 183 4.12 -12.73 8.93
CA ALA A 183 3.37 -13.96 9.20
C ALA A 183 1.89 -13.87 8.77
N GLY A 184 1.21 -12.75 9.07
CA GLY A 184 -0.18 -12.51 8.65
C GLY A 184 -0.33 -12.40 7.13
N LEU A 185 0.71 -11.92 6.44
CA LEU A 185 0.79 -11.90 4.99
C LEU A 185 1.34 -13.22 4.43
N GLY A 186 1.69 -14.23 5.22
CA GLY A 186 2.30 -15.48 4.73
C GLY A 186 3.68 -15.31 4.08
N LEU A 187 4.44 -14.29 4.49
CA LEU A 187 5.81 -14.01 4.06
C LEU A 187 6.79 -14.36 5.17
N GLU A 188 8.02 -14.71 4.80
CA GLU A 188 9.12 -14.77 5.77
C GLU A 188 9.57 -13.36 6.15
N PHE A 189 9.90 -13.15 7.42
CA PHE A 189 10.47 -11.88 7.87
C PHE A 189 11.93 -11.76 7.43
N ASP A 190 12.28 -10.63 6.82
CA ASP A 190 13.64 -10.29 6.46
C ASP A 190 14.16 -9.19 7.41
N PRO A 191 15.26 -9.42 8.15
CA PRO A 191 15.86 -8.39 9.02
C PRO A 191 16.26 -7.10 8.30
N ALA A 192 16.49 -7.14 6.98
CA ALA A 192 16.78 -5.96 6.17
C ALA A 192 15.62 -4.94 6.21
N MET A 193 14.40 -5.37 6.53
CA MET A 193 13.25 -4.47 6.70
C MET A 193 13.42 -3.43 7.82
N LEU A 194 14.40 -3.60 8.72
CA LEU A 194 14.60 -2.72 9.89
C LEU A 194 15.57 -1.57 9.67
N ALA A 195 16.41 -1.64 8.62
CA ALA A 195 17.43 -0.63 8.37
C ALA A 195 17.77 -0.56 6.89
N TRP A 196 17.62 0.63 6.30
CA TRP A 196 17.93 0.92 4.91
C TRP A 196 18.88 2.12 4.78
N PRO A 197 19.66 2.20 3.69
CA PRO A 197 20.48 3.38 3.40
C PRO A 197 19.66 4.65 3.28
N ALA A 198 20.23 5.78 3.70
CA ALA A 198 19.63 7.09 3.47
C ALA A 198 19.72 7.48 1.99
N GLY A 199 18.72 8.22 1.50
CA GLY A 199 18.71 8.79 0.15
C GLY A 199 17.51 8.37 -0.69
N ARG A 200 17.53 8.79 -1.95
CA ARG A 200 16.53 8.43 -2.97
C ARG A 200 16.63 6.95 -3.29
N ARG A 201 15.50 6.36 -3.67
CA ARG A 201 15.38 4.96 -4.07
C ARG A 201 14.77 4.86 -5.46
N ASP A 202 15.02 3.77 -6.16
CA ASP A 202 14.49 3.57 -7.53
C ASP A 202 12.96 3.42 -7.54
N CYS A 203 12.37 3.00 -6.42
CA CYS A 203 10.92 2.92 -6.25
C CYS A 203 10.24 4.27 -6.01
N ASP A 204 10.99 5.35 -5.82
CA ASP A 204 10.43 6.67 -5.54
C ASP A 204 9.70 7.24 -6.75
N GLY A 205 8.46 7.68 -6.55
CA GLY A 205 7.72 8.40 -7.59
C GLY A 205 8.42 9.71 -7.98
N VAL A 206 8.09 10.23 -9.17
CA VAL A 206 8.66 11.48 -9.71
C VAL A 206 8.49 12.69 -8.78
N TRP A 207 7.50 12.62 -7.89
CA TRP A 207 7.17 13.61 -6.86
C TRP A 207 8.05 13.56 -5.61
N ALA A 208 8.92 12.56 -5.49
CA ALA A 208 9.77 12.36 -4.32
C ALA A 208 10.57 13.60 -3.88
N PRO A 209 11.13 14.45 -4.78
CA PRO A 209 11.82 15.68 -4.37
C PRO A 209 10.95 16.66 -3.57
N HIS A 210 9.62 16.55 -3.63
CA HIS A 210 8.70 17.37 -2.86
C HIS A 210 8.24 16.71 -1.55
N TRP A 211 8.09 15.38 -1.55
CA TRP A 211 7.43 14.66 -0.47
C TRP A 211 8.39 13.93 0.48
N TYR A 212 9.62 13.62 0.05
CA TYR A 212 10.60 12.79 0.78
C TYR A 212 11.91 13.52 1.09
#